data_AF-A0A6B2CXT8-F1
#
_entry.id   AF-A0A6B2CXT8-F1
#
_cell.length_a   1.000
_cell.length_b   1.000
_cell.length_c   1.000
_cell.angle_alpha   90.00
_cell.angle_beta   90.00
_cell.angle_gamma   90.00
#
_symmetry.space_group_name_H-M   'P 1'
#
loop_
_entity.id
_entity.type
_entity.pdbx_description
1 polymer ?
#
loop_
_entity_poly.entity_id
_entity_poly.type
_entity_poly.pdbx_seq_one_letter_code
_entity_poly.pdbx_strand_id
1 'polypeptide(L)'
;RLVTNIEDLTEADLGFAGLVEERRVGDEKMVFVEQCKNPRAVSILVRGGFERLVDEAERNLDDALSVVADVVEEPYILPAGGAAEVEAAKAVRAFAPKVGGREQYAVEAFARALEAIPKALAENAGLDPIDILTELTHKHEQPDGWRYGLDVYQGKVVDMIALGLIEPLTVKLNALKVAVEAASMILRIDEIIAASKLEKEEKEKKEEKKEEFD
;
A
#
# COMPACT_ATOMS: atom_id res chain seq x y z
N ARG A 1 -25.03 22.58 -13.70
CA ARG A 1 -24.48 22.18 -15.02
C ARG A 1 -23.49 23.26 -15.43
N LEU A 2 -22.40 22.93 -16.16
CA LEU A 2 -21.56 23.99 -16.71
C LEU A 2 -22.31 24.67 -17.86
N VAL A 3 -22.53 25.97 -17.73
CA VAL A 3 -23.16 26.81 -18.75
C VAL A 3 -22.06 27.57 -19.48
N THR A 4 -22.03 27.46 -20.81
CA THR A 4 -20.98 28.05 -21.65
C THR A 4 -21.34 29.43 -22.21
N ASN A 5 -22.63 29.70 -22.40
CA ASN A 5 -23.13 31.01 -22.85
C ASN A 5 -23.86 31.72 -21.72
N ILE A 6 -23.57 33.00 -21.52
CA ILE A 6 -24.20 33.79 -20.45
C ILE A 6 -25.71 33.94 -20.64
N GLU A 7 -26.20 33.92 -21.88
CA GLU A 7 -27.63 34.04 -22.21
C GLU A 7 -28.44 32.80 -21.81
N ASP A 8 -27.78 31.65 -21.67
CA ASP A 8 -28.40 30.38 -21.28
C ASP A 8 -28.43 30.20 -19.75
N LEU A 9 -27.92 31.16 -18.98
CA LEU A 9 -27.77 31.06 -17.53
C LEU A 9 -29.12 31.23 -16.83
N THR A 10 -29.51 30.23 -16.03
CA THR A 10 -30.73 30.27 -15.22
C THR A 10 -30.42 30.22 -13.72
N GLU A 11 -31.38 30.61 -12.87
CA GLU A 11 -31.23 30.49 -11.41
C GLU A 11 -30.95 29.05 -10.94
N ALA A 12 -31.45 28.06 -11.68
CA ALA A 12 -31.21 26.64 -11.39
C ALA A 12 -29.76 26.20 -11.65
N ASP A 13 -28.99 26.98 -12.42
CA ASP A 13 -27.58 26.70 -12.69
C ASP A 13 -26.65 27.25 -11.60
N LEU A 14 -27.15 28.12 -10.71
CA LEU A 14 -26.38 28.76 -9.65
C LEU A 14 -26.28 27.87 -8.40
N GLY A 15 -25.09 27.82 -7.81
CA GLY A 15 -24.83 27.14 -6.54
C GLY A 15 -25.08 28.02 -5.32
N PHE A 16 -24.97 27.42 -4.13
CA PHE A 16 -25.07 28.14 -2.85
C PHE A 16 -23.78 27.98 -2.05
N ALA A 17 -23.27 29.09 -1.53
CA ALA A 17 -22.19 29.15 -0.54
C ALA A 17 -22.57 30.12 0.58
N GLY A 18 -22.32 29.75 1.82
CA GLY A 18 -22.58 30.63 2.97
C GLY A 18 -21.54 31.72 3.15
N LEU A 19 -20.30 31.48 2.70
CA LEU A 19 -19.21 32.45 2.74
C LEU A 19 -18.40 32.39 1.44
N VAL A 20 -18.17 33.56 0.85
CA VAL A 20 -17.26 33.74 -0.27
C VAL A 20 -16.38 34.94 0.04
N GLU A 21 -15.08 34.72 0.25
CA GLU A 21 -14.15 35.82 0.52
C GLU A 21 -12.76 35.59 -0.07
N GLU A 22 -12.11 36.69 -0.45
CA GLU A 22 -10.69 36.68 -0.83
C GLU A 22 -9.85 36.81 0.45
N ARG A 23 -9.04 35.80 0.75
CA ARG A 23 -8.05 35.85 1.83
C ARG A 23 -6.65 35.84 1.22
N ARG A 24 -5.75 36.63 1.80
CA ARG A 24 -4.33 36.54 1.47
C ARG A 24 -3.70 35.42 2.28
N VAL A 25 -3.11 34.44 1.60
CA VAL A 25 -2.39 33.32 2.20
C VAL A 25 -0.94 33.40 1.74
N GLY A 26 -0.04 33.79 2.64
CA GLY A 26 1.33 34.13 2.26
C GLY A 26 1.36 35.36 1.35
N ASP A 27 1.94 35.22 0.17
CA ASP A 27 2.00 36.30 -0.82
C ASP A 27 0.93 36.22 -1.91
N GLU A 28 0.08 35.20 -1.86
CA GLU A 28 -0.98 34.98 -2.84
C GLU A 28 -2.35 35.35 -2.29
N LYS A 29 -3.23 35.80 -3.18
CA LYS A 29 -4.64 36.04 -2.90
C LYS A 29 -5.44 34.84 -3.40
N MET A 30 -6.20 34.22 -2.51
CA MET A 30 -7.01 33.05 -2.81
C MET A 30 -8.46 33.32 -2.45
N VAL A 31 -9.39 32.81 -3.27
CA VAL A 31 -10.83 32.91 -3.01
C VAL A 31 -11.29 31.65 -2.30
N PHE A 32 -11.85 31.82 -1.10
CA PHE A 32 -12.43 30.75 -0.30
C PHE A 32 -13.94 30.73 -0.47
N VAL A 33 -14.47 29.59 -0.92
CA VAL A 33 -15.90 29.32 -1.03
C VAL A 33 -16.24 28.28 0.03
N GLU A 34 -16.83 28.72 1.13
CA GLU A 34 -17.07 27.92 2.33
C GLU A 34 -18.58 27.81 2.65
N GLN A 35 -18.93 26.87 3.53
CA GLN A 35 -20.32 26.64 3.99
C GLN A 35 -21.29 26.30 2.85
N CYS A 36 -20.81 25.53 1.86
CA CYS A 36 -21.64 24.98 0.80
C CYS A 36 -22.61 23.93 1.34
N LYS A 37 -23.82 23.85 0.79
CA LYS A 37 -24.80 22.80 1.16
C LYS A 37 -24.41 21.49 0.49
N ASN A 38 -24.14 20.46 1.29
CA ASN A 38 -23.77 19.12 0.83
C ASN A 38 -22.69 19.14 -0.29
N PRO A 39 -21.48 19.65 0.01
CA PRO A 39 -20.44 19.75 -0.99
C PRO A 39 -20.00 18.35 -1.43
N ARG A 40 -20.15 18.04 -2.72
CA ARG A 40 -19.64 16.78 -3.31
C ARG A 40 -18.13 16.81 -3.55
N ALA A 41 -17.51 17.97 -3.37
CA ALA A 41 -16.07 18.18 -3.46
C ALA A 41 -15.65 19.15 -2.36
N VAL A 42 -14.56 18.84 -1.68
CA VAL A 42 -13.96 19.66 -0.64
C VAL A 42 -12.49 19.87 -0.97
N SER A 43 -11.93 21.01 -0.56
CA SER A 43 -10.52 21.33 -0.76
C SER A 43 -9.84 21.51 0.59
N ILE A 44 -8.68 20.88 0.76
CA ILE A 44 -7.86 21.00 1.96
C ILE A 44 -6.61 21.77 1.58
N LEU A 45 -6.39 22.93 2.22
CA LEU A 45 -5.22 23.77 1.97
C LEU A 45 -4.10 23.41 2.94
N VAL A 46 -3.07 22.73 2.44
CA VAL A 46 -1.86 22.37 3.19
C VAL A 46 -0.83 23.49 3.05
N ARG A 47 -0.16 23.85 4.14
CA ARG A 47 0.89 24.88 4.16
C ARG A 47 2.10 24.39 4.94
N GLY A 48 3.30 24.73 4.47
CA GLY A 48 4.56 24.36 5.09
C GLY A 48 5.64 25.39 4.80
N GLY A 49 6.71 25.38 5.60
CA GLY A 49 7.84 26.30 5.41
C GLY A 49 8.75 25.92 4.23
N PHE A 50 8.66 24.68 3.75
CA PHE A 50 9.43 24.15 2.64
C PHE A 50 8.52 23.28 1.77
N GLU A 51 8.73 23.31 0.45
CA GLU A 51 7.97 22.52 -0.53
C GLU A 51 7.96 21.03 -0.18
N ARG A 52 9.13 20.44 0.13
CA ARG A 52 9.22 19.03 0.55
C ARG A 52 8.34 18.65 1.74
N LEU A 53 8.07 19.57 2.67
CA LEU A 53 7.18 19.28 3.80
C LEU A 53 5.71 19.31 3.38
N VAL A 54 5.37 20.18 2.43
CA VAL A 54 4.01 20.25 1.87
C VAL A 54 3.74 18.99 1.06
N ASP A 55 4.66 18.57 0.20
CA ASP A 55 4.55 17.34 -0.59
C ASP A 55 4.37 16.10 0.31
N GLU A 56 5.10 16.04 1.41
CA GLU A 56 5.01 14.94 2.37
C GLU A 56 3.67 14.97 3.11
N ALA A 57 3.19 16.15 3.50
CA ALA A 57 1.89 16.30 4.15
C ALA A 57 0.72 15.98 3.21
N GLU A 58 0.83 16.34 1.92
CA GLU A 58 -0.14 15.96 0.89
C GLU A 58 -0.21 14.44 0.72
N ARG A 59 0.94 13.77 0.57
CA ARG A 59 1.00 12.29 0.46
C ARG A 59 0.37 11.61 1.68
N ASN A 60 0.74 12.04 2.88
CA ASN A 60 0.20 11.47 4.12
C ASN A 60 -1.33 11.66 4.23
N LEU A 61 -1.85 12.80 3.74
CA LEU A 61 -3.28 13.07 3.74
C LEU A 61 -4.01 12.19 2.73
N ASP A 62 -3.45 12.01 1.52
CA ASP A 62 -4.00 11.14 0.49
C ASP A 62 -4.04 9.67 0.95
N ASP A 63 -2.96 9.19 1.58
CA ASP A 63 -2.89 7.85 2.17
C ASP A 63 -3.94 7.67 3.27
N ALA A 64 -4.06 8.65 4.19
CA ALA A 64 -5.03 8.58 5.28
C ALA A 64 -6.49 8.61 4.79
N LEU A 65 -6.79 9.45 3.80
CA LEU A 65 -8.12 9.51 3.18
C LEU A 65 -8.45 8.22 2.43
N SER A 66 -7.47 7.62 1.75
CA SER A 66 -7.64 6.34 1.05
C SER A 66 -7.97 5.21 2.02
N VAL A 67 -7.26 5.12 3.16
CA VAL A 67 -7.55 4.14 4.21
C VAL A 67 -8.97 4.31 4.77
N VAL A 68 -9.41 5.56 4.99
CA VAL A 68 -10.77 5.83 5.46
C VAL A 68 -11.81 5.47 4.39
N ALA A 69 -11.53 5.77 3.12
CA ALA A 69 -12.39 5.41 2.00
C ALA A 69 -12.58 3.89 1.90
N ASP A 70 -11.49 3.11 2.00
CA ASP A 70 -11.53 1.65 2.00
C ASP A 70 -12.45 1.11 3.09
N VAL A 71 -12.39 1.66 4.31
CA VAL A 71 -13.26 1.23 5.43
C VAL A 71 -14.71 1.66 5.24
N VAL A 72 -14.96 2.80 4.59
CA VAL A 72 -16.31 3.26 4.27
C VAL A 72 -16.96 2.37 3.20
N GLU A 73 -16.18 1.92 2.21
CA GLU A 73 -16.65 1.03 1.15
C GLU A 73 -16.80 -0.42 1.65
N GLU A 74 -15.81 -0.92 2.39
CA GLU A 74 -15.77 -2.27 2.95
C GLU A 74 -15.46 -2.21 4.47
N PRO A 75 -16.48 -2.29 5.35
CA PRO A 75 -16.37 -2.01 6.78
C PRO A 75 -15.81 -3.18 7.59
N TYR A 76 -14.69 -3.76 7.13
CA TYR A 76 -13.96 -4.81 7.83
C TYR A 76 -12.54 -4.34 8.18
N ILE A 77 -12.15 -4.59 9.43
CA ILE A 77 -10.87 -4.15 9.99
C ILE A 77 -10.13 -5.33 10.61
N LEU A 78 -8.81 -5.21 10.67
CA LEU A 78 -7.89 -6.18 11.23
C LEU A 78 -6.93 -5.49 12.22
N PRO A 79 -6.40 -6.23 13.21
CA PRO A 79 -5.34 -5.72 14.08
C PRO A 79 -4.05 -5.50 13.27
N ALA A 80 -3.38 -4.38 13.54
CA ALA A 80 -2.16 -3.97 12.85
C ALA A 80 -0.91 -4.69 13.37
N GLY A 81 0.29 -4.17 13.04
CA GLY A 81 1.55 -4.59 13.68
C GLY A 81 1.97 -6.03 13.35
N GLY A 82 1.57 -6.54 12.18
CA GLY A 82 1.89 -7.91 11.76
C GLY A 82 0.97 -8.99 12.34
N ALA A 83 -0.03 -8.63 13.15
CA ALA A 83 -0.95 -9.56 13.80
C ALA A 83 -1.74 -10.39 12.77
N ALA A 84 -2.30 -9.72 11.75
CA ALA A 84 -3.05 -10.37 10.68
C ALA A 84 -2.21 -11.43 9.93
N GLU A 85 -0.95 -11.10 9.65
CA GLU A 85 -0.01 -11.98 8.96
C GLU A 85 0.37 -13.20 9.79
N VAL A 86 0.61 -13.03 11.09
CA VAL A 86 0.92 -14.15 12.01
C VAL A 86 -0.29 -15.08 12.16
N GLU A 87 -1.50 -14.52 12.29
CA GLU A 87 -2.71 -15.36 12.39
C GLU A 87 -2.98 -16.11 11.08
N ALA A 88 -2.77 -15.46 9.93
CA ALA A 88 -2.84 -16.12 8.62
C ALA A 88 -1.78 -17.22 8.48
N ALA A 89 -0.53 -16.96 8.88
CA ALA A 89 0.55 -17.96 8.87
C ALA A 89 0.20 -19.19 9.71
N LYS A 90 -0.33 -18.98 10.93
CA LYS A 90 -0.79 -20.04 11.81
C LYS A 90 -1.90 -20.88 11.17
N ALA A 91 -2.90 -20.25 10.55
CA ALA A 91 -3.99 -20.96 9.88
C ALA A 91 -3.49 -21.79 8.68
N VAL A 92 -2.61 -21.24 7.86
CA VAL A 92 -2.00 -21.94 6.72
C VAL A 92 -1.13 -23.10 7.19
N ARG A 93 -0.33 -22.90 8.25
CA ARG A 93 0.51 -23.93 8.85
C ARG A 93 -0.31 -25.10 9.40
N ALA A 94 -1.45 -24.81 10.04
CA ALA A 94 -2.38 -25.84 10.51
C ALA A 94 -3.09 -26.59 9.37
N PHE A 95 -3.19 -25.99 8.19
CA PHE A 95 -3.72 -26.62 6.99
C PHE A 95 -2.71 -27.55 6.30
N ALA A 96 -1.41 -27.27 6.38
CA ALA A 96 -0.37 -27.99 5.64
C ALA A 96 -0.40 -29.53 5.82
N PRO A 97 -0.55 -30.10 7.03
CA PRO A 97 -0.60 -31.57 7.21
C PRO A 97 -1.81 -32.23 6.55
N LYS A 98 -2.87 -31.47 6.25
CA LYS A 98 -4.08 -31.98 5.58
C LYS A 98 -3.86 -32.20 4.09
N VAL A 99 -2.87 -31.53 3.50
CA VAL A 99 -2.51 -31.68 2.08
C VAL A 99 -1.65 -32.93 1.89
N GLY A 100 -0.64 -33.12 2.75
CA GLY A 100 0.33 -34.21 2.66
C GLY A 100 1.27 -34.11 1.46
N GLY A 101 2.11 -35.13 1.27
CA GLY A 101 2.99 -35.22 0.10
C GLY A 101 4.09 -34.15 0.07
N ARG A 102 4.48 -33.74 -1.14
CA ARG A 102 5.51 -32.69 -1.35
C ARG A 102 4.92 -31.30 -1.20
N GLU A 103 3.64 -31.18 -1.50
CA GLU A 103 2.83 -29.96 -1.47
C GLU A 103 2.73 -29.40 -0.05
N GLN A 104 2.73 -30.25 0.98
CA GLN A 104 2.80 -29.82 2.38
C GLN A 104 3.97 -28.86 2.63
N TYR A 105 5.17 -29.16 2.13
CA TYR A 105 6.34 -28.29 2.33
C TYR A 105 6.18 -26.93 1.66
N ALA A 106 5.48 -26.87 0.52
CA ALA A 106 5.18 -25.61 -0.16
C ALA A 106 4.18 -24.76 0.66
N VAL A 107 3.16 -25.41 1.26
CA VAL A 107 2.21 -24.73 2.15
C VAL A 107 2.90 -24.20 3.41
N GLU A 108 3.81 -24.98 4.00
CA GLU A 108 4.62 -24.53 5.15
C GLU A 108 5.56 -23.37 4.77
N ALA A 109 6.16 -23.40 3.59
CA ALA A 109 6.99 -22.30 3.08
C ALA A 109 6.16 -21.03 2.87
N PHE A 110 4.92 -21.16 2.37
CA PHE A 110 3.99 -20.04 2.24
C PHE A 110 3.63 -19.43 3.60
N ALA A 111 3.34 -20.26 4.60
CA ALA A 111 3.10 -19.79 5.97
C ALA A 111 4.29 -18.99 6.51
N ARG A 112 5.53 -19.47 6.29
CA ARG A 112 6.75 -18.74 6.67
C ARG A 112 6.93 -17.43 5.89
N ALA A 113 6.52 -17.38 4.63
CA ALA A 113 6.60 -16.16 3.83
C ALA A 113 5.68 -15.04 4.36
N LEU A 114 4.53 -15.40 4.95
CA LEU A 114 3.63 -14.42 5.59
C LEU A 114 4.31 -13.74 6.80
N GLU A 115 5.13 -14.47 7.54
CA GLU A 115 5.91 -13.95 8.67
C GLU A 115 7.03 -12.96 8.25
N ALA A 116 7.28 -12.78 6.95
CA ALA A 116 8.27 -11.82 6.47
C ALA A 116 7.93 -10.36 6.83
N ILE A 117 6.63 -10.01 6.89
CA ILE A 117 6.18 -8.67 7.26
C ILE A 117 6.52 -8.35 8.73
N PRO A 118 6.04 -9.10 9.74
CA PRO A 118 6.39 -8.84 11.14
C PRO A 118 7.90 -8.94 11.38
N LYS A 119 8.61 -9.81 10.64
CA LYS A 119 10.08 -9.86 10.69
C LYS A 119 10.72 -8.54 10.24
N ALA A 120 10.30 -8.01 9.08
CA ALA A 120 10.82 -6.75 8.56
C ALA A 120 10.46 -5.56 9.47
N LEU A 121 9.27 -5.57 10.09
CA LEU A 121 8.89 -4.58 11.10
C LEU A 121 9.85 -4.60 12.29
N ALA A 122 10.19 -5.79 12.82
CA ALA A 122 11.14 -5.93 13.92
C ALA A 122 12.55 -5.47 13.52
N GLU A 123 13.04 -5.87 12.34
CA GLU A 123 14.35 -5.46 11.81
C GLU A 123 14.45 -3.93 11.67
N ASN A 124 13.43 -3.29 11.10
CA ASN A 124 13.38 -1.84 10.91
C ASN A 124 13.27 -1.07 12.24
N ALA A 125 12.71 -1.69 13.26
CA ALA A 125 12.65 -1.14 14.63
C ALA A 125 13.94 -1.39 15.44
N GLY A 126 14.93 -2.11 14.89
CA GLY A 126 16.16 -2.47 15.59
C GLY A 126 15.99 -3.52 16.67
N LEU A 127 14.92 -4.32 16.60
CA LEU A 127 14.62 -5.41 17.53
C LEU A 127 15.14 -6.74 17.00
N ASP A 128 15.28 -7.75 17.87
CA ASP A 128 15.59 -9.12 17.44
C ASP A 128 14.34 -9.76 16.79
N PRO A 129 14.37 -10.07 15.47
CA PRO A 129 13.19 -10.59 14.79
C PRO A 129 12.82 -12.01 15.25
N ILE A 130 13.77 -12.80 15.74
CA ILE A 130 13.53 -14.15 16.24
C ILE A 130 12.76 -14.07 17.54
N ASP A 131 13.19 -13.20 18.46
CA ASP A 131 12.52 -13.02 19.75
C ASP A 131 11.09 -12.51 19.56
N ILE A 132 10.90 -11.48 18.72
CA ILE A 132 9.57 -10.93 18.43
C ILE A 132 8.65 -11.95 17.76
N LEU A 133 9.12 -12.68 16.74
CA LEU A 133 8.29 -13.71 16.07
C LEU A 133 7.93 -14.85 17.02
N THR A 134 8.85 -15.24 17.91
CA THR A 134 8.60 -16.28 18.92
C THR A 134 7.55 -15.80 19.92
N GLU A 135 7.65 -14.55 20.39
CA GLU A 135 6.67 -13.95 21.30
C GLU A 135 5.29 -13.83 20.64
N LEU A 136 5.23 -13.32 19.40
CA LEU A 136 4.00 -13.25 18.61
C LEU A 136 3.37 -14.63 18.44
N THR A 137 4.13 -15.61 17.98
CA THR A 137 3.62 -16.97 17.77
C THR A 137 3.05 -17.55 19.06
N HIS A 138 3.75 -17.40 20.18
CA HIS A 138 3.28 -17.86 21.48
C HIS A 138 1.99 -17.15 21.92
N LYS A 139 1.88 -15.83 21.70
CA LYS A 139 0.65 -15.07 21.99
C LYS A 139 -0.52 -15.52 21.14
N HIS A 140 -0.29 -15.78 19.86
CA HIS A 140 -1.31 -16.22 18.92
C HIS A 140 -1.85 -17.64 19.21
N GLU A 141 -1.14 -18.46 19.99
CA GLU A 141 -1.68 -19.75 20.47
C GLU A 141 -2.74 -19.59 21.56
N GLN A 142 -2.79 -18.45 22.24
CA GLN A 142 -3.73 -18.17 23.33
C GLN A 142 -5.11 -17.73 22.79
N PRO A 143 -6.19 -17.87 23.59
CA PRO A 143 -7.47 -17.26 23.27
C PRO A 143 -7.32 -15.75 23.04
N ASP A 144 -8.00 -15.21 22.03
CA ASP A 144 -7.87 -13.81 21.57
C ASP A 144 -6.46 -13.37 21.14
N GLY A 145 -5.53 -14.32 20.95
CA GLY A 145 -4.17 -14.06 20.49
C GLY A 145 -4.08 -13.33 19.14
N TRP A 146 -5.09 -13.50 18.27
CA TRP A 146 -5.20 -12.85 16.97
C TRP A 146 -5.13 -11.32 17.01
N ARG A 147 -5.37 -10.70 18.18
CA ARG A 147 -5.33 -9.24 18.38
C ARG A 147 -3.93 -8.69 18.63
N TYR A 148 -2.97 -9.55 18.95
CA TYR A 148 -1.64 -9.13 19.38
C TYR A 148 -0.72 -8.88 18.18
N GLY A 149 -0.02 -7.75 18.18
CA GLY A 149 0.96 -7.40 17.14
C GLY A 149 2.20 -6.78 17.78
N LEU A 150 3.19 -6.44 16.95
CA LEU A 150 4.37 -5.68 17.38
C LEU A 150 4.05 -4.18 17.40
N ASP A 151 4.15 -3.55 18.58
CA ASP A 151 4.27 -2.10 18.68
C ASP A 151 5.75 -1.72 18.54
N VAL A 152 6.09 -1.13 17.39
CA VAL A 152 7.46 -0.74 17.05
C VAL A 152 8.01 0.41 17.92
N TYR A 153 7.14 1.21 18.54
CA TYR A 153 7.56 2.30 19.41
C TYR A 153 7.91 1.81 20.81
N GLN A 154 7.15 0.84 21.33
CA GLN A 154 7.43 0.21 22.62
C GLN A 154 8.41 -0.97 22.51
N GLY A 155 8.56 -1.52 21.31
CA GLY A 155 9.34 -2.72 21.03
C GLY A 155 8.77 -3.99 21.68
N LYS A 156 7.44 -4.09 21.79
CA LYS A 156 6.75 -5.17 22.52
C LYS A 156 5.54 -5.69 21.79
N VAL A 157 5.17 -6.93 22.08
CA VAL A 157 3.92 -7.53 21.61
C VAL A 157 2.76 -7.11 22.49
N VAL A 158 1.77 -6.44 21.90
CA VAL A 158 0.65 -5.80 22.61
C VAL A 158 -0.67 -6.00 21.85
N ASP A 159 -1.80 -5.87 22.55
CA ASP A 159 -3.13 -5.91 21.93
C ASP A 159 -3.34 -4.65 21.09
N MET A 160 -3.35 -4.83 19.76
CA MET A 160 -3.44 -3.75 18.80
C MET A 160 -4.82 -3.09 18.78
N ILE A 161 -5.87 -3.87 19.03
CA ILE A 161 -7.24 -3.36 19.08
C ILE A 161 -7.42 -2.47 20.31
N ALA A 162 -6.87 -2.89 21.45
CA ALA A 162 -6.90 -2.08 22.67
C ALA A 162 -6.15 -0.75 22.52
N LEU A 163 -5.09 -0.71 21.70
CA LEU A 163 -4.37 0.52 21.35
C LEU A 163 -5.04 1.35 20.25
N GLY A 164 -6.10 0.84 19.61
CA GLY A 164 -6.77 1.49 18.49
C GLY A 164 -5.96 1.43 17.18
N LEU A 165 -4.98 0.54 17.09
CA LEU A 165 -4.16 0.32 15.90
C LEU A 165 -4.79 -0.75 15.02
N ILE A 166 -5.46 -0.30 13.96
CA ILE A 166 -6.24 -1.15 13.06
C ILE A 166 -5.90 -0.85 11.60
N GLU A 167 -6.12 -1.84 10.73
CA GLU A 167 -5.90 -1.73 9.29
C GLU A 167 -7.13 -2.25 8.54
N PRO A 168 -7.46 -1.71 7.35
CA PRO A 168 -8.56 -2.23 6.53
C PRO A 168 -8.26 -3.63 6.00
N LEU A 169 -9.27 -4.51 5.98
CA LEU A 169 -9.16 -5.85 5.41
C LEU A 169 -8.77 -5.81 3.92
N THR A 170 -9.38 -4.88 3.17
CA THR A 170 -9.23 -4.74 1.72
C THR A 170 -7.77 -4.57 1.32
N VAL A 171 -7.02 -3.74 2.05
CA VAL A 171 -5.59 -3.50 1.83
C VAL A 171 -4.79 -4.81 1.95
N LYS A 172 -5.02 -5.59 3.02
CA LYS A 172 -4.31 -6.86 3.25
C LYS A 172 -4.64 -7.92 2.19
N LEU A 173 -5.92 -8.03 1.83
CA LEU A 173 -6.35 -8.96 0.79
C LEU A 173 -5.73 -8.62 -0.56
N ASN A 174 -5.73 -7.34 -0.95
CA ASN A 174 -5.15 -6.91 -2.21
C ASN A 174 -3.63 -7.10 -2.22
N ALA A 175 -2.93 -6.74 -1.14
CA ALA A 175 -1.50 -6.98 -1.00
C ALA A 175 -1.14 -8.47 -1.18
N LEU A 176 -1.89 -9.37 -0.52
CA LEU A 176 -1.64 -10.80 -0.63
C LEU A 176 -1.93 -11.34 -2.05
N LYS A 177 -3.03 -10.93 -2.68
CA LYS A 177 -3.37 -11.34 -4.05
C LYS A 177 -2.29 -10.93 -5.04
N VAL A 178 -1.86 -9.67 -5.00
CA VAL A 178 -0.84 -9.13 -5.90
C VAL A 178 0.51 -9.82 -5.66
N ALA A 179 0.89 -10.03 -4.40
CA ALA A 179 2.13 -10.74 -4.06
C ALA A 179 2.14 -12.18 -4.61
N VAL A 180 1.04 -12.92 -4.45
CA VAL A 180 0.89 -14.29 -4.96
C VAL A 180 0.91 -14.32 -6.49
N GLU A 181 0.23 -13.39 -7.14
CA GLU A 181 0.21 -13.29 -8.60
C GLU A 181 1.61 -13.02 -9.15
N ALA A 182 2.31 -12.03 -8.59
CA ALA A 182 3.67 -11.70 -8.98
C ALA A 182 4.64 -12.88 -8.78
N ALA A 183 4.58 -13.54 -7.62
CA ALA A 183 5.41 -14.71 -7.34
C ALA A 183 5.10 -15.86 -8.33
N SER A 184 3.82 -16.09 -8.62
CA SER A 184 3.40 -17.13 -9.57
C SER A 184 3.81 -16.81 -11.01
N MET A 185 3.82 -15.53 -11.42
CA MET A 185 4.34 -15.13 -12.73
C MET A 185 5.82 -15.48 -12.84
N ILE A 186 6.64 -15.11 -11.84
CA ILE A 186 8.08 -15.39 -11.85
C ILE A 186 8.35 -16.90 -11.83
N LEU A 187 7.68 -17.66 -10.97
CA LEU A 187 7.88 -19.11 -10.85
C LEU A 187 7.47 -19.90 -12.11
N ARG A 188 6.61 -19.33 -12.98
CA ARG A 188 6.20 -19.94 -14.24
C ARG A 188 7.20 -19.72 -15.38
N ILE A 189 8.15 -18.81 -15.23
CA ILE A 189 9.18 -18.57 -16.24
C ILE A 189 10.20 -19.71 -16.14
N ASP A 190 10.25 -20.54 -17.18
CA ASP A 190 11.20 -21.64 -17.33
C ASP A 190 12.51 -21.18 -17.97
N GLU A 191 12.45 -20.23 -18.92
CA GLU A 191 13.60 -19.71 -19.63
C GLU A 191 13.48 -18.19 -19.89
N ILE A 192 14.59 -17.46 -19.69
CA ILE A 192 14.71 -16.05 -20.07
C ILE A 192 15.62 -15.96 -21.30
N ILE A 193 15.03 -15.73 -22.46
CA ILE A 193 15.78 -15.51 -23.70
C ILE A 193 16.13 -14.02 -23.78
N ALA A 194 17.36 -13.68 -23.41
CA ALA A 194 17.89 -12.34 -23.61
C ALA A 194 18.25 -12.15 -25.09
N ALA A 195 17.47 -11.37 -25.82
CA ALA A 195 17.81 -10.99 -27.18
C ALA A 195 19.05 -10.09 -27.18
N SER A 196 20.23 -10.64 -27.46
CA SER A 196 21.40 -9.83 -27.82
C SER A 196 21.13 -9.20 -29.18
N LYS A 197 21.29 -7.87 -29.30
CA LYS A 197 21.19 -7.20 -30.60
C LYS A 197 22.09 -7.89 -31.63
N LEU A 198 21.53 -8.20 -32.80
CA LEU A 198 22.25 -8.54 -34.03
C LEU A 198 23.06 -7.31 -34.52
N GLU A 199 24.07 -6.88 -33.76
CA GLU A 199 24.94 -5.75 -34.14
C GLU A 199 26.34 -6.22 -34.60
N LYS A 200 26.63 -7.52 -34.62
CA LYS A 200 27.93 -8.06 -35.07
C LYS A 200 27.96 -8.50 -36.54
N GLU A 201 26.88 -9.04 -37.09
CA GLU A 201 26.90 -9.51 -38.49
C GLU A 201 26.85 -8.38 -39.53
N GLU A 202 26.37 -7.18 -39.19
CA GLU A 202 26.42 -6.03 -40.12
C GLU A 202 27.76 -5.30 -40.14
N LYS A 203 28.57 -5.40 -39.06
CA LYS A 203 29.90 -4.78 -39.02
C LYS A 203 30.93 -5.61 -39.78
N GLU A 204 30.92 -6.93 -39.62
CA GLU A 204 31.82 -7.82 -40.37
C GLU A 204 31.55 -7.74 -41.88
N LYS A 205 30.28 -7.71 -42.33
CA LYS A 205 29.94 -7.53 -43.75
C LYS A 205 30.30 -6.15 -44.33
N LYS A 206 30.46 -5.11 -43.49
CA LYS A 206 30.90 -3.77 -43.91
C LYS A 206 32.40 -3.62 -43.92
N GLU A 207 33.11 -4.37 -43.07
CA GLU A 207 34.58 -4.40 -43.05
C GLU A 207 35.14 -5.28 -44.18
N GLU A 208 34.55 -6.46 -44.45
CA GLU A 208 34.92 -7.29 -45.63
C GLU A 208 34.71 -6.54 -46.96
N LYS A 209 33.62 -5.77 -47.08
CA LYS A 209 33.37 -4.94 -48.27
C LYS A 209 34.31 -3.73 -48.40
N LYS A 210 35.01 -3.33 -47.33
CA LYS A 210 36.02 -2.26 -47.41
C LYS A 210 37.38 -2.81 -47.81
N GLU A 211 37.75 -3.99 -47.33
CA GLU A 211 39.02 -4.63 -47.70
C GLU A 211 39.03 -5.15 -49.15
N GLU A 212 37.87 -5.43 -49.76
CA GLU A 212 37.79 -5.87 -51.16
C GLU A 212 37.89 -4.70 -52.18
N PHE A 213 37.88 -3.45 -51.72
CA PHE A 213 37.89 -2.24 -52.57
C PHE A 213 39.10 -1.30 -52.36
N ASP A 214 40.06 -1.67 -51.50
CA ASP A 214 41.39 -1.02 -51.37
C ASP A 214 42.49 -1.93 -51.97
#